data_AF-A0A0W1AB35-F1
#
_entry.id   AF-A0A0W1AB35-F1
#
_cell.length_a   1.000
_cell.length_b   1.000
_cell.length_c   1.000
_cell.angle_alpha   90.00
_cell.angle_beta   90.00
_cell.angle_gamma   90.00
#
_symmetry.space_group_name_H-M   'P 1'
#
loop_
_entity.id
_entity.type
_entity.pdbx_description
1 polymer ?
#
loop_
_entity_poly.entity_id
_entity_poly.type
_entity_poly.pdbx_seq_one_letter_code
_entity_poly.pdbx_strand_id
1 'polypeptide(L)'
;MDKKEKSAVFLSLKFADREIDFHSPEELQKFNQSENQAWSWLSAAVQKDNNLGPIANVYNNFWNALSEFIGGYNRVKDNEDQIANLKNQLNNKTKTAITQNYILYDSPDGRFVNQCKDTHDVQVAGYCLAFLMKAKITFNSSTSLEGCYWAIQYMHGNTKTVAAIQKSLELTKRDWEAKFSYQYGEAKNNNDEISQQIELLKSQYEELVVKTNGQLEKQEADFKSKIQESEEKLNDIAHTYDNKLALQSSVNYWTGKKDSHKNIMIWVGIGTLALACLTGGGFVWAAYELLQETIAQVPLWKLGFMLAISSFGVWLTRLSAKIFISNLHLWTDSSERVTMIQTYLALLREGSGPKDDERQLILQTLFRPSATGFVYEEGPTGFHEILAQKLIK
;
A
#
# COMPACT_ATOMS: atom_id res chain seq x y z
N MET A 1 -37.11 -16.68 -18.33
CA MET A 1 -37.88 -17.23 -19.46
C MET A 1 -39.01 -16.25 -19.71
N ASP A 2 -38.71 -15.23 -20.51
CA ASP A 2 -39.60 -14.10 -20.75
C ASP A 2 -40.75 -14.54 -21.67
N LYS A 3 -41.99 -14.40 -21.20
CA LYS A 3 -43.17 -14.56 -22.05
C LYS A 3 -43.19 -13.36 -22.99
N LYS A 4 -42.68 -13.55 -24.21
CA LYS A 4 -43.02 -12.68 -25.34
C LYS A 4 -44.55 -12.67 -25.46
N GLU A 5 -45.18 -11.62 -24.97
CA GLU A 5 -46.50 -11.20 -25.46
C GLU A 5 -46.40 -11.20 -26.98
N LYS A 6 -47.18 -12.06 -27.63
CA LYS A 6 -47.41 -11.97 -29.07
C LYS A 6 -48.08 -10.61 -29.27
N SER A 7 -47.29 -9.63 -29.71
CA SER A 7 -47.79 -8.34 -30.18
C SER A 7 -48.97 -8.62 -31.12
N ALA A 8 -50.12 -8.00 -30.85
CA ALA A 8 -51.31 -8.24 -31.66
C ALA A 8 -51.04 -7.81 -33.11
N VAL A 9 -51.34 -8.68 -34.07
CA VAL A 9 -51.11 -8.38 -35.49
C VAL A 9 -51.99 -7.20 -35.90
N PHE A 10 -51.35 -6.13 -36.35
CA PHE A 10 -52.02 -4.90 -36.76
C PHE A 10 -52.70 -5.07 -38.13
N LEU A 11 -52.01 -5.70 -39.09
CA LEU A 11 -52.50 -5.95 -40.44
C LEU A 11 -51.77 -7.16 -41.02
N SER A 12 -52.49 -8.07 -41.67
CA SER A 12 -51.91 -9.18 -42.45
C SER A 12 -52.20 -8.96 -43.93
N LEU A 13 -51.14 -8.95 -44.75
CA LEU A 13 -51.25 -8.91 -46.21
C LEU A 13 -50.81 -10.26 -46.78
N LYS A 14 -51.75 -10.98 -47.39
CA LYS A 14 -51.50 -12.26 -48.03
C LYS A 14 -51.06 -12.04 -49.47
N PHE A 15 -49.85 -12.43 -49.83
CA PHE A 15 -49.32 -12.44 -51.20
C PHE A 15 -49.34 -13.87 -51.78
N ALA A 16 -48.90 -14.02 -53.03
CA ALA A 16 -48.92 -15.32 -53.73
C ALA A 16 -47.96 -16.35 -53.14
N ASP A 17 -46.81 -15.92 -52.62
CA ASP A 17 -45.74 -16.74 -52.06
C ASP A 17 -45.81 -16.88 -50.53
N ARG A 18 -46.32 -15.86 -49.82
CA ARG A 18 -46.39 -15.82 -48.36
C ARG A 18 -47.39 -14.80 -47.83
N GLU A 19 -47.71 -14.91 -46.54
CA GLU A 19 -48.46 -13.90 -45.78
C GLU A 19 -47.49 -13.07 -44.93
N ILE A 20 -47.65 -11.74 -44.96
CA ILE A 20 -46.82 -10.80 -44.20
C ILE A 20 -47.68 -10.15 -43.13
N ASP A 21 -47.32 -10.42 -41.88
CA ASP A 21 -47.94 -9.84 -40.69
C ASP A 21 -47.18 -8.58 -40.27
N PHE A 22 -47.87 -7.46 -40.24
CA PHE A 22 -47.40 -6.18 -39.73
C PHE A 22 -47.94 -5.99 -38.32
N HIS A 23 -47.07 -5.63 -37.38
CA HIS A 23 -47.41 -5.38 -35.98
C HIS A 23 -47.58 -3.89 -35.68
N SER A 24 -47.17 -3.01 -36.60
CA SER A 24 -47.38 -1.56 -36.48
C SER A 24 -47.48 -0.86 -37.85
N PRO A 25 -48.06 0.36 -37.90
CA PRO A 25 -48.07 1.19 -39.10
C PRO A 25 -46.66 1.55 -39.60
N GLU A 26 -45.69 1.68 -38.69
CA GLU A 26 -44.30 1.98 -39.03
C GLU A 26 -43.62 0.82 -39.77
N GLU A 27 -43.93 -0.43 -39.40
CA GLU A 27 -43.45 -1.60 -40.13
C GLU A 27 -43.99 -1.63 -41.57
N LEU A 28 -45.28 -1.32 -41.74
CA LEU A 28 -45.91 -1.21 -43.06
C LEU A 28 -45.29 -0.06 -43.89
N GLN A 29 -44.95 1.07 -43.26
CA GLN A 29 -44.28 2.18 -43.91
C GLN A 29 -42.88 1.80 -44.39
N LYS A 30 -42.08 1.12 -43.56
CA LYS A 30 -40.75 0.63 -43.95
C LYS A 30 -40.81 -0.36 -45.10
N PHE A 31 -41.79 -1.27 -45.07
CA PHE A 31 -42.04 -2.20 -46.16
C PHE A 31 -42.36 -1.45 -47.47
N ASN A 32 -43.31 -0.51 -47.45
CA ASN A 32 -43.67 0.28 -48.63
C ASN A 32 -42.48 1.08 -49.19
N GLN A 33 -41.63 1.65 -48.32
CA GLN A 33 -40.41 2.34 -48.74
C GLN A 33 -39.40 1.40 -49.42
N SER A 34 -39.16 0.22 -48.84
CA SER A 34 -38.22 -0.76 -49.37
C SER A 34 -38.70 -1.29 -50.74
N GLU A 35 -39.99 -1.57 -50.85
CA GLU A 35 -40.63 -2.03 -52.09
C GLU A 35 -40.55 -0.94 -53.17
N ASN A 36 -40.93 0.30 -52.87
CA ASN A 36 -40.85 1.41 -53.83
C ASN A 36 -39.41 1.66 -54.29
N GLN A 37 -38.45 1.68 -53.37
CA GLN A 37 -37.04 1.87 -53.72
C GLN A 37 -36.55 0.77 -54.67
N ALA A 38 -36.85 -0.49 -54.38
CA ALA A 38 -36.39 -1.63 -55.16
C ALA A 38 -36.92 -1.63 -56.60
N TRP A 39 -38.07 -1.01 -56.87
CA TRP A 39 -38.73 -1.00 -58.18
C TRP A 39 -38.81 0.38 -58.84
N SER A 40 -38.27 1.42 -58.19
CA SER A 40 -38.28 2.81 -58.69
C SER A 40 -37.73 2.96 -60.12
N TRP A 41 -36.81 2.07 -60.51
CA TRP A 41 -36.22 2.00 -61.84
C TRP A 41 -37.21 1.62 -62.96
N LEU A 42 -38.38 1.05 -62.64
CA LEU A 42 -39.40 0.71 -63.64
C LEU A 42 -39.86 1.95 -64.41
N SER A 43 -39.88 3.12 -63.77
CA SER A 43 -40.18 4.40 -64.43
C SER A 43 -39.21 4.70 -65.58
N ALA A 44 -37.92 4.44 -65.39
CA ALA A 44 -36.90 4.62 -66.42
C ALA A 44 -37.04 3.56 -67.54
N ALA A 45 -37.45 2.33 -67.21
CA ALA A 45 -37.74 1.30 -68.20
C ALA A 45 -38.93 1.70 -69.10
N VAL A 46 -40.00 2.23 -68.51
CA VAL A 46 -41.19 2.72 -69.24
C VAL A 46 -40.85 3.90 -70.14
N GLN A 47 -40.01 4.84 -69.69
CA GLN A 47 -39.58 5.97 -70.52
C GLN A 47 -38.87 5.52 -71.79
N LYS A 48 -38.10 4.43 -71.71
CA LYS A 48 -37.42 3.86 -72.89
C LYS A 48 -38.37 2.98 -73.74
N ASP A 49 -39.37 2.34 -73.14
CA ASP A 49 -40.39 1.56 -73.85
C ASP A 49 -41.74 1.58 -73.14
N ASN A 50 -42.71 2.29 -73.75
CA ASN A 50 -44.04 2.47 -73.21
C ASN A 50 -44.85 1.16 -73.07
N ASN A 51 -44.45 0.07 -73.74
CA ASN A 51 -45.11 -1.23 -73.62
C ASN A 51 -44.93 -1.86 -72.23
N LEU A 52 -43.97 -1.38 -71.42
CA LEU A 52 -43.81 -1.75 -70.00
C LEU A 52 -44.75 -0.96 -69.06
N GLY A 53 -45.47 0.04 -69.58
CA GLY A 53 -46.39 0.88 -68.81
C GLY A 53 -47.42 0.10 -67.98
N PRO A 54 -48.08 -0.95 -68.52
CA PRO A 54 -48.99 -1.79 -67.75
C PRO A 54 -48.34 -2.42 -66.52
N ILE A 55 -47.05 -2.79 -66.57
CA ILE A 55 -46.31 -3.38 -65.44
C ILE A 55 -46.11 -2.33 -64.36
N ALA A 56 -45.55 -1.18 -64.72
CA ALA A 56 -45.31 -0.09 -63.78
C ALA A 56 -46.60 0.38 -63.11
N ASN A 57 -47.73 0.34 -63.83
CA ASN A 57 -49.04 0.68 -63.27
C ASN A 57 -49.48 -0.28 -62.16
N VAL A 58 -49.20 -1.59 -62.25
CA VAL A 58 -49.50 -2.54 -61.17
C VAL A 58 -48.75 -2.13 -59.90
N TYR A 59 -47.46 -1.79 -60.03
CA TYR A 59 -46.62 -1.36 -58.91
C TYR A 59 -47.05 -0.02 -58.33
N ASN A 60 -47.25 0.99 -59.17
CA ASN A 60 -47.70 2.32 -58.75
C ASN A 60 -49.07 2.25 -58.04
N ASN A 61 -50.01 1.46 -58.56
CA ASN A 61 -51.33 1.31 -57.95
C ASN A 61 -51.24 0.68 -56.56
N PHE A 62 -50.34 -0.30 -56.37
CA PHE A 62 -50.16 -0.94 -55.07
C PHE A 62 -49.46 -0.01 -54.06
N TRP A 63 -48.42 0.72 -54.47
CA TRP A 63 -47.76 1.70 -53.61
C TRP A 63 -48.65 2.87 -53.23
N ASN A 64 -49.48 3.34 -54.16
CA ASN A 64 -50.47 4.37 -53.87
C ASN A 64 -51.50 3.86 -52.86
N ALA A 65 -51.98 2.62 -53.00
CA ALA A 65 -52.89 2.03 -52.01
C ALA A 65 -52.27 1.90 -50.61
N LEU A 66 -50.99 1.51 -50.51
CA LEU A 66 -50.26 1.48 -49.25
C LEU A 66 -50.09 2.89 -48.66
N SER A 67 -49.74 3.87 -49.49
CA SER A 67 -49.53 5.26 -49.06
C SER A 67 -50.83 5.93 -48.61
N GLU A 68 -51.94 5.68 -49.32
CA GLU A 68 -53.28 6.13 -48.94
C GLU A 68 -53.72 5.51 -47.61
N PHE A 69 -53.47 4.22 -47.40
CA PHE A 69 -53.75 3.54 -46.13
C PHE A 69 -52.95 4.16 -44.97
N ILE A 70 -51.63 4.32 -45.13
CA ILE A 70 -50.76 4.89 -44.09
C ILE A 70 -51.18 6.34 -43.76
N GLY A 71 -51.43 7.16 -44.78
CA GLY A 71 -51.86 8.55 -44.61
C GLY A 71 -53.27 8.69 -44.01
N GLY A 72 -54.18 7.78 -44.36
CA GLY A 72 -55.53 7.70 -43.82
C GLY A 72 -55.57 7.21 -42.37
N TYR A 73 -54.75 6.21 -42.04
CA TYR A 73 -54.71 5.60 -40.71
C TYR A 73 -54.41 6.62 -39.60
N ASN A 74 -53.45 7.52 -39.83
CA ASN A 74 -53.09 8.57 -38.87
C ASN A 74 -54.23 9.55 -38.57
N ARG A 75 -55.22 9.68 -39.46
CA ARG A 75 -56.37 10.60 -39.32
C ARG A 75 -57.58 9.95 -38.64
N VAL A 76 -57.68 8.62 -38.68
CA VAL A 76 -58.87 7.87 -38.21
C VAL A 76 -58.56 6.91 -37.05
N LYS A 77 -57.38 7.04 -36.43
CA LYS A 77 -56.86 6.13 -35.40
C LYS A 77 -57.79 5.91 -34.20
N ASP A 78 -58.73 6.83 -33.96
CA ASP A 78 -59.66 6.80 -32.84
C ASP A 78 -61.06 6.24 -33.22
N ASN A 79 -61.26 5.78 -34.47
CA ASN A 79 -62.53 5.25 -34.97
C ASN A 79 -62.38 3.86 -35.61
N GLU A 80 -62.82 2.81 -34.91
CA GLU A 80 -62.67 1.41 -35.32
C GLU A 80 -63.36 1.07 -36.65
N ASP A 81 -64.55 1.62 -36.91
CA ASP A 81 -65.30 1.37 -38.16
C ASP A 81 -64.57 1.95 -39.38
N GLN A 82 -63.98 3.14 -39.22
CA GLN A 82 -63.18 3.77 -40.27
C GLN A 82 -61.88 3.01 -40.53
N ILE A 83 -61.22 2.49 -39.48
CA ILE A 83 -60.05 1.63 -39.61
C ILE A 83 -60.41 0.33 -40.34
N ALA A 84 -61.54 -0.30 -39.99
CA ALA A 84 -62.00 -1.52 -40.65
C ALA A 84 -62.26 -1.30 -42.16
N ASN A 85 -62.87 -0.16 -42.52
CA ASN A 85 -63.08 0.20 -43.93
C ASN A 85 -61.74 0.41 -44.66
N LEU A 86 -60.78 1.12 -44.07
CA LEU A 86 -59.43 1.29 -44.65
C LEU A 86 -58.71 -0.05 -44.84
N LYS A 87 -58.77 -0.96 -43.86
CA LYS A 87 -58.18 -2.29 -43.97
C LYS A 87 -58.84 -3.10 -45.11
N ASN A 88 -60.17 -3.02 -45.25
CA ASN A 88 -60.89 -3.68 -46.34
C ASN A 88 -60.51 -3.12 -47.71
N GLN A 89 -60.37 -1.80 -47.84
CA GLN A 89 -59.92 -1.15 -49.07
C GLN A 89 -58.51 -1.59 -49.46
N LEU A 90 -57.57 -1.58 -48.50
CA LEU A 90 -56.20 -2.04 -48.74
C LEU A 90 -56.19 -3.51 -49.14
N ASN A 91 -56.92 -4.38 -48.43
CA ASN A 91 -57.02 -5.79 -48.77
C ASN A 91 -57.56 -6.04 -50.18
N ASN A 92 -58.55 -5.25 -50.64
CA ASN A 92 -59.06 -5.35 -52.00
C ASN A 92 -58.02 -4.92 -53.06
N LYS A 93 -57.23 -3.88 -52.76
CA LYS A 93 -56.12 -3.44 -53.62
C LYS A 93 -54.99 -4.47 -53.65
N THR A 94 -54.64 -5.06 -52.51
CA THR A 94 -53.67 -6.16 -52.42
C THR A 94 -54.13 -7.38 -53.22
N LYS A 95 -55.41 -7.77 -53.11
CA LYS A 95 -55.99 -8.83 -53.95
C LYS A 95 -55.90 -8.53 -55.44
N THR A 96 -56.12 -7.28 -55.84
CA THR A 96 -55.96 -6.84 -57.23
C THR A 96 -54.52 -6.95 -57.71
N ALA A 97 -53.55 -6.56 -56.88
CA ALA A 97 -52.14 -6.71 -57.21
C ALA A 97 -51.75 -8.19 -57.39
N ILE A 98 -52.25 -9.07 -56.54
CA ILE A 98 -51.99 -10.52 -56.63
C ILE A 98 -52.58 -11.14 -57.90
N THR A 99 -53.79 -10.76 -58.30
CA THR A 99 -54.37 -11.28 -59.56
C THR A 99 -53.59 -10.81 -60.80
N GLN A 100 -52.82 -9.73 -60.67
CA GLN A 100 -51.87 -9.24 -61.66
C GLN A 100 -50.45 -9.82 -61.49
N ASN A 101 -50.30 -10.85 -60.63
CA ASN A 101 -49.04 -11.51 -60.27
C ASN A 101 -47.96 -10.53 -59.79
N TYR A 102 -48.32 -9.61 -58.88
CA TYR A 102 -47.35 -8.74 -58.22
C TYR A 102 -46.19 -9.55 -57.60
N ILE A 103 -44.95 -9.15 -57.89
CA ILE A 103 -43.75 -9.79 -57.36
C ILE A 103 -43.10 -8.87 -56.32
N LEU A 104 -42.94 -9.39 -55.10
CA LEU A 104 -42.26 -8.72 -54.00
C LEU A 104 -40.76 -8.60 -54.26
N TYR A 105 -40.13 -7.50 -53.86
CA TYR A 105 -38.70 -7.24 -54.12
C TYR A 105 -37.76 -8.31 -53.54
N ASP A 106 -38.12 -8.90 -52.40
CA ASP A 106 -37.29 -9.84 -51.66
C ASP A 106 -37.63 -11.32 -51.93
N SER A 107 -38.66 -11.57 -52.75
CA SER A 107 -38.97 -12.89 -53.29
C SER A 107 -37.83 -13.40 -54.20
N PRO A 108 -37.71 -14.72 -54.42
CA PRO A 108 -36.71 -15.26 -55.35
C PRO A 108 -36.77 -14.61 -56.73
N ASP A 109 -37.98 -14.40 -57.26
CA ASP A 109 -38.23 -13.76 -58.55
C ASP A 109 -37.83 -12.28 -58.52
N GLY A 110 -38.21 -11.55 -57.46
CA GLY A 110 -37.87 -10.13 -57.30
C GLY A 110 -36.38 -9.87 -57.18
N ARG A 111 -35.65 -10.74 -56.47
CA ARG A 111 -34.18 -10.68 -56.38
C ARG A 111 -33.52 -10.96 -57.72
N PHE A 112 -34.02 -11.96 -58.45
CA PHE A 112 -33.51 -12.28 -59.78
C PHE A 112 -33.72 -11.12 -60.77
N VAL A 113 -34.90 -10.50 -60.78
CA VAL A 113 -35.18 -9.35 -61.65
C VAL A 113 -34.27 -8.16 -61.31
N ASN A 114 -34.07 -7.87 -60.03
CA ASN A 114 -33.15 -6.80 -59.62
C ASN A 114 -31.69 -7.11 -60.00
N GLN A 115 -31.26 -8.37 -59.92
CA GLN A 115 -29.97 -8.79 -60.46
C GLN A 115 -29.90 -8.65 -61.99
N CYS A 116 -30.99 -8.95 -62.70
CA CYS A 116 -31.08 -8.75 -64.15
C CYS A 116 -30.89 -7.27 -64.50
N LYS A 117 -31.47 -6.35 -63.73
CA LYS A 117 -31.25 -4.89 -63.85
C LYS A 117 -29.79 -4.49 -63.63
N ASP A 118 -29.08 -5.13 -62.70
CA ASP A 118 -27.67 -4.80 -62.44
C ASP A 118 -26.71 -5.34 -63.52
N THR A 119 -27.14 -6.36 -64.27
CA THR A 119 -26.32 -7.08 -65.24
C THR A 119 -26.63 -6.76 -66.70
N HIS A 120 -27.83 -6.25 -66.99
CA HIS A 120 -28.34 -5.98 -68.35
C HIS A 120 -29.00 -4.59 -68.43
N ASP A 121 -29.47 -4.16 -69.61
CA ASP A 121 -30.22 -2.90 -69.74
C ASP A 121 -31.52 -2.96 -68.91
N VAL A 122 -31.92 -1.82 -68.36
CA VAL A 122 -33.13 -1.65 -67.53
C VAL A 122 -34.41 -2.10 -68.24
N GLN A 123 -34.45 -2.02 -69.58
CA GLN A 123 -35.58 -2.54 -70.38
C GLN A 123 -35.64 -4.07 -70.36
N VAL A 124 -34.48 -4.74 -70.43
CA VAL A 124 -34.38 -6.20 -70.37
C VAL A 124 -34.89 -6.70 -69.02
N ALA A 125 -34.50 -6.03 -67.93
CA ALA A 125 -35.02 -6.32 -66.59
C ALA A 125 -36.53 -6.07 -66.48
N GLY A 126 -37.05 -5.00 -67.10
CA GLY A 126 -38.49 -4.71 -67.15
C GLY A 126 -39.28 -5.80 -67.91
N TYR A 127 -38.74 -6.30 -69.02
CA TYR A 127 -39.37 -7.40 -69.77
C TYR A 127 -39.22 -8.75 -69.08
N CYS A 128 -38.11 -8.98 -68.38
CA CYS A 128 -37.93 -10.13 -67.49
C CYS A 128 -39.02 -10.14 -66.40
N LEU A 129 -39.25 -8.98 -65.76
CA LEU A 129 -40.33 -8.81 -64.79
C LEU A 129 -41.70 -9.10 -65.41
N ALA A 130 -41.99 -8.49 -66.56
CA ALA A 130 -43.26 -8.66 -67.27
C ALA A 130 -43.54 -10.14 -67.60
N PHE A 131 -42.51 -10.89 -67.98
CA PHE A 131 -42.62 -12.31 -68.29
C PHE A 131 -42.94 -13.14 -67.04
N LEU A 132 -42.22 -12.91 -65.92
CA LEU A 132 -42.46 -13.61 -64.65
C LEU A 132 -43.85 -13.30 -64.08
N MET A 133 -44.32 -12.06 -64.22
CA MET A 133 -45.69 -11.65 -63.88
C MET A 133 -46.76 -12.21 -64.82
N LYS A 134 -46.39 -12.90 -65.90
CA LYS A 134 -47.31 -13.35 -66.96
C LYS A 134 -48.17 -12.20 -67.50
N ALA A 135 -47.57 -11.03 -67.62
CA ALA A 135 -48.30 -9.82 -67.98
C ALA A 135 -48.75 -9.84 -69.45
N LYS A 136 -49.93 -9.27 -69.70
CA LYS A 136 -50.51 -9.17 -71.04
C LYS A 136 -49.95 -7.95 -71.78
N ILE A 137 -48.67 -8.02 -72.14
CA ILE A 137 -47.97 -7.01 -72.95
C ILE A 137 -47.38 -7.64 -74.22
N THR A 138 -46.87 -6.81 -75.13
CA THR A 138 -46.29 -7.29 -76.39
C THR A 138 -44.83 -7.73 -76.19
N PHE A 139 -44.42 -8.87 -76.75
CA PHE A 139 -43.03 -9.37 -76.68
C PHE A 139 -42.46 -9.56 -78.09
N ASN A 140 -42.27 -8.47 -78.84
CA ASN A 140 -41.84 -8.49 -80.25
C ASN A 140 -40.51 -7.74 -80.51
N SER A 141 -39.94 -7.07 -79.51
CA SER A 141 -38.66 -6.37 -79.62
C SER A 141 -37.49 -7.29 -79.21
N SER A 142 -36.29 -7.01 -79.72
CA SER A 142 -35.08 -7.76 -79.34
C SER A 142 -34.84 -7.74 -77.82
N THR A 143 -35.07 -6.59 -77.18
CA THR A 143 -34.94 -6.43 -75.73
C THR A 143 -36.00 -7.20 -74.95
N SER A 144 -37.22 -7.30 -75.48
CA SER A 144 -38.29 -8.11 -74.88
C SER A 144 -38.00 -9.61 -74.95
N LEU A 145 -37.44 -10.08 -76.06
CA LEU A 145 -37.03 -11.48 -76.23
C LEU A 145 -35.85 -11.83 -75.33
N GLU A 146 -34.89 -10.92 -75.17
CA GLU A 146 -33.78 -11.09 -74.23
C GLU A 146 -34.27 -11.17 -72.77
N GLY A 147 -35.21 -10.31 -72.38
CA GLY A 147 -35.83 -10.36 -71.05
C GLY A 147 -36.55 -11.70 -70.79
N CYS A 148 -37.30 -12.19 -71.78
CA CYS A 148 -37.92 -13.51 -71.74
C CYS A 148 -36.88 -14.64 -71.63
N TYR A 149 -35.79 -14.56 -72.40
CA TYR A 149 -34.73 -15.57 -72.38
C TYR A 149 -34.15 -15.72 -70.97
N TRP A 150 -33.78 -14.61 -70.32
CA TRP A 150 -33.23 -14.66 -68.96
C TRP A 150 -34.24 -15.19 -67.93
N ALA A 151 -35.51 -14.79 -68.02
CA ALA A 151 -36.56 -15.32 -67.17
C ALA A 151 -36.76 -16.84 -67.34
N ILE A 152 -36.74 -17.34 -68.58
CA ILE A 152 -36.86 -18.77 -68.89
C ILE A 152 -35.67 -19.57 -68.34
N GLN A 153 -34.46 -19.02 -68.46
CA GLN A 153 -33.24 -19.66 -67.94
C GLN A 153 -33.26 -19.75 -66.41
N TYR A 154 -33.77 -18.71 -65.76
CA TYR A 154 -34.00 -18.72 -64.31
C TYR A 154 -35.03 -19.78 -63.91
N MET A 155 -36.19 -19.83 -64.59
CA MET A 155 -37.26 -20.79 -64.29
C MET A 155 -36.86 -22.25 -64.47
N HIS A 156 -36.05 -22.57 -65.47
CA HIS A 156 -35.61 -23.94 -65.72
C HIS A 156 -34.43 -24.38 -64.85
N GLY A 157 -33.68 -23.43 -64.29
CA GLY A 157 -32.43 -23.69 -63.57
C GLY A 157 -31.34 -24.23 -64.49
N ASN A 158 -30.09 -23.83 -64.28
CA ASN A 158 -28.96 -24.36 -65.05
C ASN A 158 -28.55 -25.76 -64.54
N THR A 159 -29.34 -26.78 -64.90
CA THR A 159 -29.14 -28.17 -64.46
C THR A 159 -27.84 -28.81 -64.97
N LYS A 160 -27.16 -28.20 -65.94
CA LYS A 160 -25.93 -28.74 -66.55
C LYS A 160 -24.65 -28.53 -65.72
N THR A 161 -24.66 -27.62 -64.74
CA THR A 161 -23.47 -27.30 -63.92
C THR A 161 -23.51 -27.89 -62.51
N VAL A 162 -24.64 -28.47 -62.08
CA VAL A 162 -24.85 -28.97 -60.71
C VAL A 162 -23.81 -30.02 -60.31
N ALA A 163 -23.50 -30.98 -61.19
CA ALA A 163 -22.51 -32.03 -60.88
C ALA A 163 -21.08 -31.48 -60.73
N ALA A 164 -20.70 -30.48 -61.54
CA ALA A 164 -19.40 -29.83 -61.45
C ALA A 164 -19.26 -29.00 -60.16
N ILE A 165 -20.34 -28.29 -59.79
CA ILE A 165 -20.42 -27.51 -58.55
C ILE A 165 -20.41 -28.43 -57.32
N GLN A 166 -21.13 -29.55 -57.35
CA GLN A 166 -21.09 -30.52 -56.26
C GLN A 166 -19.68 -31.05 -56.04
N LYS A 167 -18.97 -31.40 -57.12
CA LYS A 167 -17.60 -31.90 -57.03
C LYS A 167 -16.62 -30.85 -56.49
N SER A 168 -16.73 -29.59 -56.92
CA SER A 168 -15.88 -28.52 -56.38
C SER A 168 -16.18 -28.22 -54.91
N LEU A 169 -17.44 -28.32 -54.50
CA LEU A 169 -17.86 -28.16 -53.11
C LEU A 169 -17.33 -29.30 -52.23
N GLU A 170 -17.39 -30.55 -52.69
CA GLU A 170 -16.81 -31.71 -51.99
C GLU A 170 -15.29 -31.57 -51.80
N LEU A 171 -14.57 -31.09 -52.82
CA LEU A 171 -13.14 -30.80 -52.71
C LEU A 171 -12.84 -29.70 -51.69
N THR A 172 -13.64 -28.62 -51.71
CA THR A 172 -13.50 -27.51 -50.76
C THR A 172 -13.78 -27.96 -49.34
N LYS A 173 -14.84 -28.76 -49.15
CA LYS A 173 -15.19 -29.35 -47.85
C LYS A 173 -14.04 -30.20 -47.31
N ARG A 174 -13.42 -31.04 -48.14
CA ARG A 174 -12.29 -31.88 -47.73
C ARG A 174 -11.05 -31.06 -47.34
N ASP A 175 -10.74 -30.00 -48.09
CA ASP A 175 -9.66 -29.08 -47.76
C ASP A 175 -9.91 -28.36 -46.42
N TRP A 176 -11.17 -27.94 -46.20
CA TRP A 176 -11.59 -27.35 -44.93
C TRP A 176 -11.48 -28.34 -43.78
N GLU A 177 -11.97 -29.57 -43.93
CA GLU A 177 -11.85 -30.62 -42.91
C GLU A 177 -10.38 -30.88 -42.54
N ALA A 178 -9.48 -30.93 -43.53
CA ALA A 178 -8.05 -31.07 -43.29
C ALA A 178 -7.48 -29.89 -42.49
N LYS A 179 -7.78 -28.65 -42.91
CA LYS A 179 -7.32 -27.43 -42.21
C LYS A 179 -7.87 -27.33 -40.79
N PHE A 180 -9.16 -27.61 -40.60
CA PHE A 180 -9.79 -27.62 -39.28
C PHE A 180 -9.20 -28.70 -38.39
N SER A 181 -8.96 -29.91 -38.90
CA SER A 181 -8.34 -30.98 -38.12
C SER A 181 -6.92 -30.63 -37.67
N TYR A 182 -6.14 -30.00 -38.55
CA TYR A 182 -4.79 -29.53 -38.23
C TYR A 182 -4.81 -28.44 -37.16
N GLN A 183 -5.60 -27.38 -37.37
CA GLN A 183 -5.72 -26.27 -36.40
C GLN A 183 -6.26 -26.73 -35.06
N TYR A 184 -7.23 -27.65 -35.05
CA TYR A 184 -7.75 -28.23 -33.83
C TYR A 184 -6.68 -29.05 -33.10
N GLY A 185 -5.87 -29.82 -33.83
CA GLY A 185 -4.72 -30.55 -33.28
C GLY A 185 -3.71 -29.61 -32.62
N GLU A 186 -3.29 -28.55 -33.30
CA GLU A 186 -2.37 -27.56 -32.72
C GLU A 186 -2.96 -26.83 -31.52
N ALA A 187 -4.22 -26.40 -31.61
CA ALA A 187 -4.90 -25.74 -30.49
C ALA A 187 -5.00 -26.66 -29.26
N LYS A 188 -5.25 -27.96 -29.48
CA LYS A 188 -5.26 -28.95 -28.40
C LYS A 188 -3.88 -29.12 -27.77
N ASN A 189 -2.83 -29.28 -28.59
CA ASN A 189 -1.45 -29.42 -28.10
C ASN A 189 -1.03 -28.18 -27.29
N ASN A 190 -1.30 -26.98 -27.80
CA ASN A 190 -1.00 -25.73 -27.09
C ASN A 190 -1.76 -25.65 -25.75
N ASN A 191 -3.02 -26.09 -25.71
CA ASN A 191 -3.81 -26.10 -24.48
C ASN A 191 -3.26 -27.11 -23.46
N ASP A 192 -2.79 -28.28 -23.91
CA ASP A 192 -2.13 -29.27 -23.06
C ASP A 192 -0.80 -28.71 -22.50
N GLU A 193 0.00 -28.02 -23.32
CA GLU A 193 1.24 -27.34 -22.87
C GLU A 193 0.95 -26.23 -21.85
N ILE A 194 -0.05 -25.37 -22.10
CA ILE A 194 -0.46 -24.32 -21.17
C ILE A 194 -0.93 -24.93 -19.86
N SER A 195 -1.68 -26.03 -19.91
CA SER A 195 -2.16 -26.73 -18.70
C SER A 195 -1.00 -27.26 -17.86
N GLN A 196 0.01 -27.85 -18.49
CA GLN A 196 1.24 -28.31 -17.81
C GLN A 196 2.02 -27.14 -17.19
N GLN A 197 2.13 -26.00 -17.90
CA GLN A 197 2.79 -24.81 -17.36
C GLN A 197 2.05 -24.22 -16.15
N ILE A 198 0.71 -24.20 -16.19
CA ILE A 198 -0.11 -23.76 -15.06
C ILE A 198 0.10 -24.67 -13.85
N GLU A 199 0.15 -25.99 -14.05
CA GLU A 199 0.38 -26.94 -12.97
C GLU A 199 1.78 -26.78 -12.34
N LEU A 200 2.81 -26.58 -13.17
CA LEU A 200 4.16 -26.28 -12.70
C LEU A 200 4.21 -24.96 -11.91
N LEU A 201 3.60 -23.89 -12.44
CA LEU A 201 3.58 -22.58 -11.79
C LEU A 201 2.85 -22.64 -10.44
N LYS A 202 1.75 -23.41 -10.36
CA LYS A 202 1.03 -23.65 -9.11
C LYS A 202 1.91 -24.35 -8.08
N SER A 203 2.64 -25.39 -8.48
CA SER A 203 3.56 -26.09 -7.58
C SER A 203 4.68 -25.17 -7.07
N GLN A 204 5.27 -24.36 -7.95
CA GLN A 204 6.29 -23.38 -7.55
C GLN A 204 5.73 -22.32 -6.59
N TYR A 205 4.50 -21.87 -6.82
CA TYR A 205 3.83 -20.92 -5.93
C TYR A 205 3.56 -21.53 -4.55
N GLU A 206 3.06 -22.77 -4.49
CA GLU A 206 2.85 -23.50 -3.24
C GLU A 206 4.16 -23.66 -2.44
N GLU A 207 5.25 -24.03 -3.11
CA GLU A 207 6.59 -24.11 -2.49
C GLU A 207 7.05 -22.75 -1.96
N LEU A 208 6.87 -21.67 -2.75
CA LEU A 208 7.24 -20.32 -2.36
C LEU A 208 6.47 -19.85 -1.13
N VAL A 209 5.17 -20.14 -1.06
CA VAL A 209 4.32 -19.80 0.10
C VAL A 209 4.82 -20.53 1.35
N VAL A 210 5.07 -21.84 1.27
CA VAL A 210 5.58 -22.63 2.40
C VAL A 210 6.94 -22.10 2.87
N LYS A 211 7.85 -21.81 1.93
CA LYS A 211 9.18 -21.28 2.25
C LYS A 211 9.11 -19.89 2.89
N THR A 212 8.25 -19.02 2.37
CA THR A 212 8.10 -17.65 2.87
C THR A 212 7.48 -17.65 4.26
N ASN A 213 6.43 -18.44 4.50
CA ASN A 213 5.83 -18.57 5.82
C ASN A 213 6.83 -19.15 6.84
N GLY A 214 7.57 -20.19 6.47
CA GLY A 214 8.61 -20.74 7.34
C GLY A 214 9.75 -19.77 7.64
N GLN A 215 10.06 -18.85 6.73
CA GLN A 215 11.02 -17.76 6.98
C GLN A 215 10.45 -16.67 7.88
N LEU A 216 9.19 -16.28 7.69
CA LEU A 216 8.50 -15.30 8.53
C LEU A 216 8.38 -15.79 9.97
N GLU A 217 7.98 -17.04 10.19
CA GLU A 217 7.88 -17.64 11.52
C GLU A 217 9.25 -17.65 12.24
N LYS A 218 10.33 -17.98 11.52
CA LYS A 218 11.69 -17.93 12.06
C LYS A 218 12.12 -16.51 12.39
N GLN A 219 11.88 -15.56 11.49
CA GLN A 219 12.22 -14.15 11.72
C GLN A 219 11.44 -13.55 12.90
N GLU A 220 10.15 -13.88 13.02
CA GLU A 220 9.33 -13.44 14.15
C GLU A 220 9.85 -14.02 15.47
N ALA A 221 10.18 -15.32 15.50
CA ALA A 221 10.76 -15.96 16.67
C ALA A 221 12.12 -15.35 17.06
N ASP A 222 13.02 -15.17 16.09
CA ASP A 222 14.34 -14.58 16.30
C ASP A 222 14.23 -13.11 16.77
N PHE A 223 13.34 -12.33 16.15
CA PHE A 223 13.11 -10.94 16.52
C PHE A 223 12.54 -10.81 17.93
N LYS A 224 11.53 -11.64 18.27
CA LYS A 224 10.95 -11.68 19.62
C LYS A 224 11.99 -12.08 20.65
N SER A 225 12.81 -13.09 20.36
CA SER A 225 13.92 -13.49 21.23
C SER A 225 14.93 -12.35 21.42
N LYS A 226 15.23 -11.59 20.36
CA LYS A 226 16.18 -10.47 20.44
C LYS A 226 15.63 -9.28 21.22
N ILE A 227 14.33 -8.99 21.08
CA ILE A 227 13.65 -7.99 21.90
C ILE A 227 13.73 -8.38 23.37
N GLN A 228 13.36 -9.63 23.71
CA GLN A 228 13.39 -10.09 25.09
C GLN A 228 14.80 -10.02 25.68
N GLU A 229 15.81 -10.51 24.96
CA GLU A 229 17.21 -10.42 25.38
C GLU A 229 17.65 -8.96 25.59
N SER A 230 17.21 -8.04 24.73
CA SER A 230 17.51 -6.62 24.84
C SER A 230 16.80 -5.97 26.03
N GLU A 231 15.54 -6.31 26.27
CA GLU A 231 14.77 -5.83 27.43
C GLU A 231 15.42 -6.28 28.74
N GLU A 232 15.79 -7.56 28.84
CA GLU A 232 16.49 -8.11 30.00
C GLU A 232 17.84 -7.39 30.24
N LYS A 233 18.65 -7.20 29.18
CA LYS A 233 19.92 -6.48 29.28
C LYS A 233 19.74 -5.01 29.67
N LEU A 234 18.76 -4.32 29.10
CA LEU A 234 18.49 -2.91 29.44
C LEU A 234 18.03 -2.78 30.89
N ASN A 235 17.20 -3.70 31.37
CA ASN A 235 16.77 -3.72 32.77
C ASN A 235 17.96 -3.97 33.73
N ASP A 236 18.84 -4.91 33.40
CA ASP A 236 20.05 -5.19 34.17
C ASP A 236 21.01 -3.98 34.21
N ILE A 237 21.20 -3.31 33.06
CA ILE A 237 21.98 -2.08 32.97
C ILE A 237 21.34 -0.97 33.81
N ALA A 238 20.02 -0.78 33.74
CA ALA A 238 19.32 0.25 34.51
C ALA A 238 19.51 0.03 36.02
N HIS A 239 19.31 -1.20 36.50
CA HIS A 239 19.52 -1.56 37.90
C HIS A 239 20.98 -1.38 38.35
N THR A 240 21.94 -1.73 37.49
CA THR A 240 23.38 -1.54 37.77
C THR A 240 23.76 -0.05 37.79
N TYR A 241 23.16 0.76 36.91
CA TYR A 241 23.45 2.19 36.76
C TYR A 241 22.92 3.01 37.94
N ASP A 242 21.71 2.73 38.43
CA ASP A 242 21.14 3.39 39.62
C ASP A 242 22.00 3.14 40.86
N ASN A 243 22.49 1.92 41.05
CA ASN A 243 23.42 1.59 42.14
C ASN A 243 24.77 2.33 42.00
N LYS A 244 25.26 2.52 40.76
CA LYS A 244 26.52 3.21 40.49
C LYS A 244 26.45 4.72 40.77
N LEU A 245 25.33 5.37 40.48
CA LEU A 245 25.14 6.81 40.74
C LEU A 245 25.19 7.16 42.24
N ALA A 246 24.51 6.38 43.09
CA ALA A 246 24.48 6.62 44.53
C ALA A 246 25.86 6.43 45.20
N LEU A 247 26.61 5.42 44.75
CA LEU A 247 27.92 5.08 45.31
C LEU A 247 29.04 5.99 44.81
N GLN A 248 28.99 6.42 43.55
CA GLN A 248 29.98 7.35 43.00
C GLN A 248 29.94 8.73 43.69
N SER A 249 28.74 9.20 44.07
CA SER A 249 28.58 10.40 44.90
C SER A 249 29.30 10.27 46.25
N SER A 250 29.19 9.10 46.88
CA SER A 250 29.86 8.81 48.16
C SER A 250 31.39 8.75 48.03
N VAL A 251 31.91 8.14 46.95
CA VAL A 251 33.36 8.13 46.66
C VAL A 251 33.89 9.55 46.51
N ASN A 252 33.18 10.40 45.76
CA ASN A 252 33.58 11.79 45.54
C ASN A 252 33.63 12.59 46.85
N TYR A 253 32.63 12.42 47.72
CA TYR A 253 32.59 13.08 49.03
C TYR A 253 33.81 12.72 49.91
N TRP A 254 34.08 11.43 50.10
CA TRP A 254 35.18 10.97 50.96
C TRP A 254 36.55 11.26 50.36
N THR A 255 36.66 11.26 49.03
CA THR A 255 37.89 11.68 48.33
C THR A 255 38.16 13.17 48.58
N GLY A 256 37.14 14.04 48.45
CA GLY A 256 37.28 15.46 48.77
C GLY A 256 37.66 15.70 50.24
N LYS A 257 37.08 14.94 51.18
CA LYS A 257 37.40 15.03 52.61
C LYS A 257 38.82 14.55 52.92
N LYS A 258 39.27 13.46 52.30
CA LYS A 258 40.65 12.96 52.34
C LYS A 258 41.62 14.06 51.89
N ASP A 259 41.38 14.66 50.74
CA ASP A 259 42.28 15.70 50.20
C ASP A 259 42.33 16.95 51.07
N SER A 260 41.20 17.33 51.68
CA SER A 260 41.14 18.43 52.65
C SER A 260 42.00 18.16 53.89
N HIS A 261 41.84 16.99 54.53
CA HIS A 261 42.65 16.64 55.71
C HIS A 261 44.14 16.46 55.37
N LYS A 262 44.48 15.97 54.17
CA LYS A 262 45.86 15.90 53.68
C LYS A 262 46.48 17.30 53.61
N ASN A 263 45.78 18.26 53.03
CA ASN A 263 46.27 19.63 52.90
C ASN A 263 46.45 20.28 54.28
N ILE A 264 45.48 20.13 55.18
CA ILE A 264 45.58 20.63 56.56
C ILE A 264 46.78 19.98 57.28
N MET A 265 46.95 18.66 57.15
CA MET A 265 48.06 17.93 57.76
C MET A 265 49.42 18.43 57.24
N ILE A 266 49.57 18.68 55.93
CA ILE A 266 50.82 19.22 55.35
C ILE A 266 51.14 20.60 55.94
N TRP A 267 50.17 21.52 55.94
CA TRP A 267 50.38 22.89 56.45
C TRP A 267 50.65 22.91 57.96
N VAL A 268 49.87 22.15 58.75
CA VAL A 268 50.10 22.03 60.19
C VAL A 268 51.45 21.39 60.46
N GLY A 269 51.83 20.32 59.74
CA GLY A 269 53.12 19.64 59.92
C GLY A 269 54.33 20.53 59.63
N ILE A 270 54.28 21.31 58.54
CA ILE A 270 55.30 22.32 58.24
C ILE A 270 55.35 23.37 59.36
N GLY A 271 54.19 23.84 59.83
CA GLY A 271 54.08 24.77 60.94
C GLY A 271 54.65 24.23 62.26
N THR A 272 54.36 22.97 62.60
CA THR A 272 54.90 22.29 63.78
C THR A 272 56.42 22.18 63.69
N LEU A 273 56.96 21.80 62.52
CA LEU A 273 58.40 21.69 62.31
C LEU A 273 59.10 23.04 62.47
N ALA A 274 58.54 24.10 61.87
CA ALA A 274 59.06 25.46 62.01
C ALA A 274 59.01 25.92 63.48
N LEU A 275 57.90 25.66 64.18
CA LEU A 275 57.74 26.01 65.59
C LEU A 275 58.71 25.25 66.50
N ALA A 276 58.96 23.97 66.22
CA ALA A 276 59.94 23.15 66.94
C ALA A 276 61.36 23.67 66.71
N CYS A 277 61.73 24.01 65.47
CA CYS A 277 63.02 24.61 65.13
C CYS A 277 63.21 25.98 65.80
N LEU A 278 62.17 26.83 65.82
CA LEU A 278 62.21 28.13 66.50
C LEU A 278 62.35 27.97 68.01
N THR A 279 61.59 27.06 68.62
CA THR A 279 61.64 26.80 70.06
C THR A 279 62.99 26.21 70.47
N GLY A 280 63.45 25.16 69.76
CA GLY A 280 64.72 24.49 70.04
C GLY A 280 65.93 25.36 69.71
N GLY A 281 65.94 25.99 68.53
CA GLY A 281 67.01 26.89 68.09
C GLY A 281 67.08 28.15 68.95
N GLY A 282 65.93 28.75 69.28
CA GLY A 282 65.84 29.89 70.19
C GLY A 282 66.32 29.54 71.60
N PHE A 283 66.03 28.34 72.10
CA PHE A 283 66.55 27.86 73.38
C PHE A 283 68.06 27.66 73.37
N VAL A 284 68.62 27.04 72.32
CA VAL A 284 70.07 26.85 72.18
C VAL A 284 70.80 28.19 72.07
N TRP A 285 70.27 29.13 71.29
CA TRP A 285 70.81 30.47 71.16
C TRP A 285 70.79 31.24 72.49
N ALA A 286 69.65 31.23 73.19
CA ALA A 286 69.51 31.85 74.51
C ALA A 286 70.43 31.20 75.57
N ALA A 287 70.59 29.88 75.54
CA ALA A 287 71.50 29.16 76.44
C ALA A 287 72.97 29.50 76.17
N TYR A 288 73.36 29.67 74.90
CA TYR A 288 74.70 30.10 74.52
C TYR A 288 75.03 31.51 75.04
N GLU A 289 74.10 32.46 74.87
CA GLU A 289 74.28 33.84 75.37
C GLU A 289 74.36 33.87 76.91
N LEU A 290 73.58 33.03 77.59
CA LEU A 290 73.61 32.91 79.05
C LEU A 290 74.92 32.31 79.59
N LEU A 291 75.52 31.34 78.88
CA LEU A 291 76.77 30.68 79.27
C LEU A 291 78.02 31.59 79.14
N GLN A 292 77.92 32.68 78.40
CA GLN A 292 79.01 33.67 78.27
C GLN A 292 79.07 34.66 79.43
N GLU A 293 78.01 34.80 80.23
CA GLU A 293 78.00 35.67 81.40
C GLU A 293 78.41 34.93 82.69
N THR A 294 79.08 35.64 83.62
CA THR A 294 79.43 35.08 84.93
C THR A 294 78.15 34.89 85.75
N ILE A 295 77.87 33.64 86.17
CA ILE A 295 76.62 33.19 86.82
C ILE A 295 76.14 34.10 87.97
N ALA A 296 77.05 34.81 88.64
CA ALA A 296 76.73 35.73 89.73
C ALA A 296 76.04 37.06 89.32
N GLN A 297 75.97 37.41 88.02
CA GLN A 297 75.45 38.70 87.54
C GLN A 297 74.16 38.59 86.70
N VAL A 298 73.64 37.39 86.45
CA VAL A 298 72.42 37.21 85.66
C VAL A 298 71.19 37.59 86.49
N PRO A 299 70.35 38.55 86.05
CA PRO A 299 69.15 38.92 86.77
C PRO A 299 68.07 37.81 86.68
N LEU A 300 67.49 37.45 87.83
CA LEU A 300 66.57 36.31 87.99
C LEU A 300 65.37 36.32 87.01
N TRP A 301 64.89 37.50 86.63
CA TRP A 301 63.76 37.66 85.71
C TRP A 301 64.07 37.19 84.28
N LYS A 302 65.33 37.31 83.81
CA LYS A 302 65.74 36.82 82.48
C LYS A 302 65.69 35.28 82.42
N LEU A 303 66.17 34.62 83.47
CA LEU A 303 66.09 33.16 83.64
C LEU A 303 64.63 32.67 83.70
N GLY A 304 63.79 33.35 84.48
CA GLY A 304 62.35 33.03 84.56
C GLY A 304 61.63 33.20 83.21
N PHE A 305 61.94 34.25 82.47
CA PHE A 305 61.35 34.51 81.15
C PHE A 305 61.80 33.47 80.10
N MET A 306 63.08 33.06 80.11
CA MET A 306 63.60 31.99 79.25
C MET A 306 62.90 30.65 79.50
N LEU A 307 62.74 30.26 80.77
CA LEU A 307 62.03 29.03 81.14
C LEU A 307 60.55 29.10 80.76
N ALA A 308 59.90 30.26 80.94
CA ALA A 308 58.51 30.46 80.55
C ALA A 308 58.30 30.33 79.03
N ILE A 309 59.15 30.98 78.22
CA ILE A 309 59.08 30.87 76.74
C ILE A 309 59.37 29.45 76.27
N SER A 310 60.39 28.79 76.83
CA SER A 310 60.75 27.42 76.47
C SER A 310 59.60 26.45 76.79
N SER A 311 59.07 26.53 78.02
CA SER A 311 57.95 25.68 78.46
C SER A 311 56.69 25.93 77.61
N PHE A 312 56.39 27.19 77.30
CA PHE A 312 55.27 27.56 76.45
C PHE A 312 55.47 27.11 75.00
N GLY A 313 56.67 27.23 74.45
CA GLY A 313 57.01 26.77 73.09
C GLY A 313 56.92 25.25 72.94
N VAL A 314 57.38 24.49 73.95
CA VAL A 314 57.22 23.03 73.99
C VAL A 314 55.74 22.65 74.09
N TRP A 315 54.96 23.33 74.93
CA TRP A 315 53.51 23.13 75.01
C TRP A 315 52.80 23.41 73.68
N LEU A 316 53.13 24.52 73.02
CA LEU A 316 52.53 24.91 71.75
C LEU A 316 52.91 23.94 70.61
N THR A 317 54.17 23.47 70.60
CA THR A 317 54.63 22.43 69.66
C THR A 317 53.88 21.11 69.88
N ARG A 318 53.68 20.70 71.15
CA ARG A 318 52.89 19.52 71.50
C ARG A 318 51.43 19.65 71.06
N LEU A 319 50.81 20.81 71.24
CA LEU A 319 49.43 21.07 70.80
C LEU A 319 49.32 20.98 69.27
N SER A 320 50.25 21.59 68.56
CA SER A 320 50.32 21.53 67.09
C SER A 320 50.51 20.08 66.58
N ALA A 321 51.38 19.30 67.23
CA ALA A 321 51.57 17.88 66.92
C ALA A 321 50.31 17.04 67.17
N LYS A 322 49.52 17.33 68.22
CA LYS A 322 48.22 16.67 68.45
C LYS A 322 47.23 16.96 67.31
N ILE A 323 47.17 18.21 66.83
CA ILE A 323 46.30 18.60 65.69
C ILE A 323 46.74 17.88 64.40
N PHE A 324 48.05 17.75 64.19
CA PHE A 324 48.60 16.98 63.07
C PHE A 324 48.17 15.50 63.13
N ILE A 325 48.37 14.84 64.27
CA ILE A 325 48.00 13.44 64.47
C ILE A 325 46.48 13.23 64.29
N SER A 326 45.66 14.16 64.77
CA SER A 326 44.21 14.11 64.58
C SER A 326 43.83 14.18 63.09
N ASN A 327 44.47 15.05 62.30
CA ASN A 327 44.20 15.14 60.86
C ASN A 327 44.77 13.94 60.10
N LEU A 328 45.88 13.36 60.55
CA LEU A 328 46.43 12.11 59.99
C LEU A 328 45.45 10.94 60.19
N HIS A 329 44.84 10.81 61.36
CA HIS A 329 43.81 9.80 61.61
C HIS A 329 42.57 10.00 60.72
N LEU A 330 42.08 11.23 60.58
CA LEU A 330 40.93 11.55 59.72
C LEU A 330 41.22 11.32 58.24
N TRP A 331 42.45 11.62 57.81
CA TRP A 331 42.94 11.31 56.46
C TRP A 331 42.96 9.80 56.22
N THR A 332 43.48 9.03 57.17
CA THR A 332 43.56 7.57 57.09
C THR A 332 42.16 6.95 57.06
N ASP A 333 41.27 7.34 57.96
CA ASP A 333 39.85 6.91 57.98
C ASP A 333 39.13 7.22 56.66
N SER A 334 39.29 8.44 56.13
CA SER A 334 38.70 8.80 54.82
C SER A 334 39.29 7.99 53.67
N SER A 335 40.59 7.68 53.70
CA SER A 335 41.26 6.87 52.68
C SER A 335 40.83 5.40 52.73
N GLU A 336 40.67 4.84 53.93
CA GLU A 336 40.17 3.48 54.14
C GLU A 336 38.73 3.36 53.62
N ARG A 337 37.87 4.35 53.91
CA ARG A 337 36.48 4.39 53.39
C ARG A 337 36.43 4.47 51.87
N VAL A 338 37.25 5.31 51.24
CA VAL A 338 37.31 5.38 49.75
C VAL A 338 37.70 4.01 49.17
N THR A 339 38.72 3.37 49.75
CA THR A 339 39.18 2.05 49.29
C THR A 339 38.09 1.00 49.48
N MET A 340 37.40 0.99 50.63
CA MET A 340 36.30 0.07 50.91
C MET A 340 35.13 0.23 49.91
N ILE A 341 34.71 1.47 49.61
CA ILE A 341 33.63 1.73 48.63
C ILE A 341 34.06 1.29 47.24
N GLN A 342 35.31 1.55 46.84
CA GLN A 342 35.83 1.14 45.52
C GLN A 342 35.94 -0.38 45.40
N THR A 343 36.38 -1.08 46.45
CA THR A 343 36.40 -2.55 46.50
C THR A 343 35.00 -3.12 46.44
N TYR A 344 34.04 -2.55 47.17
CA TYR A 344 32.63 -2.94 47.10
C TYR A 344 32.05 -2.74 45.69
N LEU A 345 32.37 -1.63 45.02
CA LEU A 345 31.99 -1.36 43.63
C LEU A 345 32.62 -2.35 42.63
N ALA A 346 33.87 -2.77 42.86
CA ALA A 346 34.52 -3.78 42.04
C ALA A 346 33.84 -5.15 42.16
N LEU A 347 33.48 -5.56 43.37
CA LEU A 347 32.77 -6.82 43.65
C LEU A 347 31.35 -6.83 43.06
N LEU A 348 30.63 -5.71 43.16
CA LEU A 348 29.32 -5.55 42.50
C LEU A 348 29.43 -5.70 40.98
N ARG A 349 30.47 -5.13 40.35
CA ARG A 349 30.66 -5.21 38.89
C ARG A 349 30.95 -6.63 38.40
N GLU A 350 31.58 -7.46 39.21
CA GLU A 350 31.94 -8.84 38.87
C GLU A 350 30.81 -9.84 39.16
N GLY A 351 29.60 -9.35 39.52
CA GLY A 351 28.44 -10.18 39.83
C GLY A 351 28.55 -10.93 41.17
N SER A 352 29.61 -10.68 41.95
CA SER A 352 29.89 -11.28 43.26
C SER A 352 29.62 -10.29 44.39
N GLY A 353 28.50 -9.56 44.28
CA GLY A 353 28.09 -8.59 45.28
C GLY A 353 27.78 -9.25 46.64
N PRO A 354 28.05 -8.59 47.78
CA PRO A 354 27.70 -9.09 49.11
C PRO A 354 26.19 -9.32 49.25
N LYS A 355 25.78 -10.36 49.97
CA LYS A 355 24.35 -10.64 50.28
C LYS A 355 23.75 -9.51 51.14
N ASP A 356 22.42 -9.39 51.19
CA ASP A 356 21.74 -8.28 51.87
C ASP A 356 22.19 -8.06 53.33
N ASP A 357 22.48 -9.14 54.07
CA ASP A 357 22.99 -9.08 55.45
C ASP A 357 24.42 -8.48 55.51
N GLU A 358 25.28 -8.83 54.55
CA GLU A 358 26.65 -8.33 54.44
C GLU A 358 26.66 -6.86 53.95
N ARG A 359 25.71 -6.49 53.10
CA ARG A 359 25.48 -5.12 52.62
C ARG A 359 25.16 -4.19 53.79
N GLN A 360 24.30 -4.61 54.71
CA GLN A 360 23.95 -3.81 55.89
C GLN A 360 25.17 -3.57 56.79
N LEU A 361 26.01 -4.59 57.00
CA LEU A 361 27.25 -4.48 57.79
C LEU A 361 28.25 -3.50 57.16
N ILE A 362 28.44 -3.58 55.84
CA ILE A 362 29.34 -2.69 55.09
C ILE A 362 28.83 -1.25 55.16
N LEU A 363 27.53 -1.01 54.96
CA LEU A 363 26.94 0.33 55.03
C LEU A 363 27.04 0.93 56.45
N GLN A 364 26.78 0.15 57.49
CA GLN A 364 26.96 0.62 58.88
C GLN A 364 28.40 1.02 59.18
N THR A 365 29.37 0.26 58.68
CA THR A 365 30.80 0.56 58.83
C THR A 365 31.16 1.86 58.09
N LEU A 366 30.61 2.06 56.89
CA LEU A 366 30.84 3.24 56.05
C LEU A 366 30.25 4.54 56.61
N PHE A 367 29.09 4.47 57.25
CA PHE A 367 28.36 5.64 57.78
C PHE A 367 28.61 5.91 59.27
N ARG A 368 29.50 5.15 59.94
CA ARG A 368 29.85 5.42 61.33
C ARG A 368 30.48 6.82 61.49
N PRO A 369 30.06 7.64 62.48
CA PRO A 369 30.71 8.91 62.78
C PRO A 369 32.19 8.69 63.13
N SER A 370 33.08 9.48 62.51
CA SER A 370 34.51 9.47 62.85
C SER A 370 34.69 9.98 64.29
N ALA A 371 35.36 9.20 65.14
CA ALA A 371 35.57 9.57 66.54
C ALA A 371 36.67 10.64 66.65
N THR A 372 36.30 11.91 66.83
CA THR A 372 37.26 12.99 67.16
C THR A 372 37.03 13.45 68.58
N GLY A 373 37.68 12.79 69.55
CA GLY A 373 37.58 13.10 70.97
C GLY A 373 38.79 13.82 71.55
N PHE A 374 39.49 14.68 70.80
CA PHE A 374 40.85 15.11 71.19
C PHE A 374 41.07 16.61 71.46
N VAL A 375 40.11 17.50 71.23
CA VAL A 375 40.34 18.96 71.30
C VAL A 375 39.67 19.65 72.50
N TYR A 376 39.01 18.92 73.41
CA TYR A 376 38.28 19.57 74.51
C TYR A 376 39.03 19.77 75.83
N GLU A 377 40.25 19.25 76.00
CA GLU A 377 40.97 19.38 77.27
C GLU A 377 42.44 19.66 77.03
N GLU A 378 42.86 20.92 77.23
CA GLU A 378 44.19 21.37 77.70
C GLU A 378 44.38 22.86 77.36
N GLY A 379 43.72 23.76 78.12
CA GLY A 379 44.28 25.09 78.34
C GLY A 379 45.49 24.98 79.29
N PRO A 380 46.44 25.93 79.31
CA PRO A 380 47.56 25.89 80.25
C PRO A 380 46.98 25.80 81.67
N THR A 381 47.18 24.66 82.32
CA THR A 381 46.77 24.43 83.72
C THR A 381 47.50 25.46 84.58
N GLY A 382 46.78 26.51 84.97
CA GLY A 382 47.30 27.64 85.76
C GLY A 382 46.66 29.00 85.42
N PHE A 383 46.20 29.25 84.19
CA PHE A 383 45.62 30.57 83.84
C PHE A 383 44.18 30.77 84.36
N HIS A 384 43.36 29.72 84.32
CA HIS A 384 41.98 29.79 84.80
C HIS A 384 41.88 29.96 86.34
N GLU A 385 42.84 29.41 87.08
CA GLU A 385 42.91 29.52 88.55
C GLU A 385 43.32 30.93 89.01
N ILE A 386 44.24 31.57 88.30
CA ILE A 386 44.70 32.94 88.60
C ILE A 386 43.61 33.98 88.28
N LEU A 387 42.82 33.77 87.23
CA LEU A 387 41.68 34.63 86.90
C LEU A 387 40.54 34.47 87.91
N ALA A 388 40.26 33.24 88.38
CA ALA A 388 39.26 32.99 89.41
C ALA A 388 39.64 33.63 90.76
N GLN A 389 40.94 33.68 91.11
CA GLN A 389 41.39 34.23 92.38
C GLN A 389 41.41 35.77 92.43
N LYS A 390 41.47 36.46 91.27
CA LYS A 390 41.45 37.93 91.17
C LYS A 390 40.06 38.54 90.96
N LEU A 391 39.04 37.73 90.67
CA LEU A 391 37.64 38.15 90.54
C LEU A 391 36.83 38.01 91.84
N ILE A 392 37.44 37.52 92.94
CA ILE A 392 36.81 37.36 94.27
C ILE A 392 37.56 38.20 95.34
N LYS A 393 37.91 39.45 95.01
CA LYS A 393 38.19 40.47 96.04
C LYS A 393 37.58 41.81 95.68
#